data_AF-A0A0C9Z3B4-F1
#
_entry.id   AF-A0A0C9Z3B4-F1
#
_cell.length_a   1.000
_cell.length_b   1.000
_cell.length_c   1.000
_cell.angle_alpha   90.00
_cell.angle_beta   90.00
_cell.angle_gamma   90.00
#
_symmetry.space_group_name_H-M   'P 1'
#
loop_
_entity.id
_entity.type
_entity.pdbx_description
1 polymer ?
#
loop_
_entity_poly.entity_id
_entity_poly.type
_entity_poly.pdbx_seq_one_letter_code
_entity_poly.pdbx_strand_id
1 'polypeptide(L)' 'QKLAFKIVHSSTFLLPEWKQKLTDLKLAVRIMPRDVSTRWNSTFDMLEFAIKYRQAVDAM' A
#
# COMPACT_ATOMS: atom_id res chain seq x y z
N GLN A 1 -1.04 11.55 -4.69
CA GLN A 1 -2.44 11.04 -4.82
C GLN A 1 -2.43 9.78 -5.69
N LYS A 2 -3.13 8.68 -5.40
CA LYS A 2 -3.25 7.89 -4.18
C LYS A 2 -2.79 6.49 -4.63
N LEU A 3 -1.53 6.09 -4.39
CA LEU A 3 -1.02 4.76 -4.78
C LEU A 3 -1.95 3.66 -4.23
N ALA A 4 -2.38 3.81 -2.97
CA ALA A 4 -3.43 2.98 -2.36
C ALA A 4 -4.74 2.93 -3.17
N PHE A 5 -5.23 4.07 -3.67
CA PHE A 5 -6.45 4.11 -4.47
C PHE A 5 -6.25 3.42 -5.82
N LYS A 6 -5.10 3.63 -6.48
CA LYS A 6 -4.78 2.98 -7.75
C LYS A 6 -4.59 1.46 -7.58
N ILE A 7 -3.92 1.01 -6.53
CA ILE A 7 -3.79 -0.42 -6.20
C ILE A 7 -5.17 -1.05 -5.95
N VAL A 8 -6.08 -0.34 -5.28
CA VAL A 8 -7.43 -0.84 -4.97
C VAL A 8 -8.39 -0.77 -6.16
N HIS A 9 -8.33 0.27 -7.00
CA HIS A 9 -9.31 0.53 -8.06
C HIS A 9 -8.79 0.18 -9.47
N SER A 10 -7.48 0.02 -9.65
CA SER A 10 -6.80 -0.41 -10.87
C SER A 10 -5.96 -1.66 -10.56
N SER A 11 -6.66 -2.68 -10.06
CA SER A 11 -6.12 -3.92 -9.51
C SER A 11 -5.50 -4.85 -10.56
N THR A 12 -5.69 -4.58 -11.84
CA THR A 12 -5.30 -5.51 -12.92
C THR A 12 -3.79 -5.51 -13.19
N PHE A 13 -3.09 -4.39 -12.96
CA PHE A 13 -1.65 -4.27 -13.26
C PHE A 13 -0.81 -3.95 -12.01
N LEU A 14 -1.27 -2.99 -11.20
CA LEU A 14 -0.50 -2.49 -10.06
C LEU A 14 -0.51 -3.42 -8.84
N LEU A 15 -1.59 -4.20 -8.65
CA LEU A 15 -1.69 -5.10 -7.49
C LEU A 15 -0.75 -6.32 -7.62
N PRO A 16 -0.61 -6.99 -8.79
CA PRO A 16 0.40 -8.02 -8.99
C PRO A 16 1.83 -7.50 -8.80
N GLU A 17 2.13 -6.33 -9.36
CA GLU A 17 3.45 -5.69 -9.27
C GLU A 17 3.80 -5.35 -7.81
N TRP A 18 2.85 -4.78 -7.05
CA TRP A 18 3.01 -4.55 -5.62
C TRP A 18 3.31 -5.84 -4.85
N LYS A 19 2.56 -6.92 -5.12
CA LYS A 19 2.78 -8.21 -4.45
C LYS A 19 4.15 -8.80 -4.79
N GLN A 20 4.62 -8.66 -6.03
CA GLN A 20 5.97 -9.08 -6.43
C GLN A 20 7.02 -8.29 -5.65
N LYS A 21 6.93 -6.95 -5.63
CA LYS A 21 7.87 -6.12 -4.87
C LYS A 21 7.93 -6.45 -3.39
N LEU A 22 6.77 -6.72 -2.77
CA LEU A 22 6.74 -7.18 -1.37
C LEU A 22 7.43 -8.52 -1.18
N THR A 23 7.26 -9.45 -2.13
CA THR A 23 7.91 -10.77 -2.10
C THR A 23 9.42 -10.64 -2.27
N ASP A 24 9.88 -9.81 -3.20
CA ASP A 24 11.30 -9.54 -3.45
C ASP A 24 11.99 -8.93 -2.22
N LEU A 25 11.30 -8.02 -1.54
CA LEU A 25 11.76 -7.37 -0.30
C LEU A 25 11.55 -8.23 0.95
N LYS A 26 11.03 -9.47 0.81
CA LYS A 26 10.70 -10.38 1.93
C LYS A 26 9.77 -9.76 2.98
N LEU A 27 8.91 -8.83 2.56
CA LEU A 27 7.91 -8.18 3.39
C LEU A 27 6.60 -8.99 3.36
N ALA A 28 5.83 -8.90 4.44
CA ALA A 28 4.52 -9.53 4.50
C ALA A 28 3.60 -8.95 3.42
N VAL A 29 3.10 -9.82 2.53
CA VAL A 29 2.23 -9.42 1.42
C VAL A 29 0.92 -8.86 1.95
N ARG A 30 0.81 -7.53 2.01
CA ARG A 30 -0.36 -6.82 2.53
C ARG A 30 -0.71 -5.66 1.61
N ILE A 31 -2.01 -5.41 1.46
CA ILE A 31 -2.52 -4.29 0.66
C ILE A 31 -2.47 -3.02 1.52
N MET A 32 -2.03 -1.92 0.92
CA MET A 32 -1.99 -0.62 1.58
C MET A 32 -3.40 -0.21 2.05
N PRO A 33 -3.57 0.24 3.31
CA PRO A 33 -4.85 0.75 3.79
C PRO A 33 -5.29 1.95 2.94
N ARG A 34 -6.61 2.11 2.78
CA ARG A 34 -7.19 3.28 2.13
C ARG A 34 -7.56 4.31 3.20
N ASP A 35 -7.34 5.56 2.85
CA ASP A 35 -7.89 6.71 3.56
C ASP A 35 -9.43 6.70 3.52
N VAL A 36 -10.07 6.59 4.68
CA VAL A 36 -11.52 6.52 4.84
C VAL A 36 -11.96 7.60 5.82
N SER A 37 -12.69 8.60 5.32
CA SER A 37 -13.10 9.79 6.08
C SER A 37 -13.93 9.49 7.32
N THR A 38 -14.66 8.36 7.33
CA THR A 38 -15.49 7.94 8.47
C THR A 38 -14.72 7.14 9.52
N ARG A 39 -13.44 6.82 9.29
CA ARG A 39 -12.59 6.10 10.25
C ARG A 39 -11.54 7.04 10.84
N TRP A 40 -11.70 7.35 12.13
CA TRP A 40 -10.82 8.26 12.89
C TRP A 40 -9.33 7.94 12.78
N ASN A 41 -8.95 6.66 12.71
CA ASN A 41 -7.54 6.25 12.71
C ASN A 41 -6.99 5.92 11.32
N SER A 42 -7.76 6.13 10.24
CA SER A 42 -7.32 5.71 8.90
C SER A 42 -6.04 6.41 8.43
N THR A 43 -5.85 7.69 8.79
CA THR A 43 -4.63 8.44 8.49
C THR A 43 -3.42 7.90 9.26
N PHE A 44 -3.62 7.55 10.53
CA PHE A 44 -2.56 6.97 11.36
C PHE A 44 -2.14 5.59 10.83
N ASP A 45 -3.11 4.70 10.56
CA ASP A 45 -2.86 3.36 10.04
C ASP A 45 -2.15 3.41 8.67
N MET A 46 -2.51 4.37 7.82
CA MET A 46 -1.82 4.57 6.54
C MET A 46 -0.39 5.06 6.71
N LEU A 47 -0.12 6.00 7.63
CA LEU A 47 1.22 6.49 7.90
C LEU A 47 2.11 5.39 8.47
N GLU A 48 1.59 4.63 9.43
CA GLU A 48 2.30 3.49 10.01
C GLU A 48 2.64 2.45 8.93
N PHE A 49 1.70 2.15 8.04
CA PHE A 49 1.93 1.27 6.90
C PHE A 49 2.96 1.85 5.93
N ALA A 50 2.87 3.13 5.59
CA ALA A 50 3.78 3.78 4.66
C ALA A 50 5.23 3.79 5.16
N ILE A 51 5.44 3.89 6.47
CA ILE A 51 6.78 3.80 7.08
C ILE A 51 7.27 2.34 7.06
N LYS A 52 6.44 1.37 7.48
CA LYS A 52 6.80 -0.06 7.49
C LYS A 52 7.14 -0.60 6.10
N TYR A 53 6.44 -0.12 5.07
CA TYR A 53 6.58 -0.56 3.69
C TYR A 53 7.30 0.48 2.82
N ARG A 54 8.02 1.42 3.43
CA ARG A 54 8.66 2.55 2.74
C ARG A 54 9.54 2.10 1.58
N GLN A 55 10.32 1.05 1.78
CA GLN A 55 11.20 0.49 0.74
C GLN A 55 10.43 0.00 -0.50
N ALA A 56 9.25 -0.59 -0.31
CA ALA A 56 8.41 -1.04 -1.41
C ALA A 56 7.72 0.14 -2.11
N VAL A 57 7.34 1.16 -1.34
CA VAL A 57 6.70 2.39 -1.85
C VAL A 57 7.69 3.26 -2.62
N ASP A 58 8.95 3.36 -2.18
CA ASP A 58 10.00 4.12 -2.86
C ASP A 58 10.53 3.39 -4.11
N ALA A 59 10.31 2.08 -4.21
CA ALA A 59 10.73 1.25 -5.35
C ALA A 59 9.65 1.10 -6.45
N MET A 60 8.49 1.75 -6.28
CA MET A 60 7.38 1.84 -7.25
C MET A 60 7.26 3.26 -7.80
#